data_AF-A0A2W0B6E2-F1
#
_entry.id   AF-A0A2W0B6E2-F1
#
_cell.length_a   1.000
_cell.length_b   1.000
_cell.length_c   1.000
_cell.angle_alpha   90.00
_cell.angle_beta   90.00
_cell.angle_gamma   90.00
#
_symmetry.space_group_name_H-M   'P 1'
#
loop_
_entity.id
_entity.type
_entity.pdbx_description
1 polymer ?
#
loop_
_entity_poly.entity_id
_entity_poly.type
_entity_poly.pdbx_seq_one_letter_code
_entity_poly.pdbx_strand_id
1 'polypeptide(L)'
;ELSDDPGYFGERLQAARLRLVAAFREHAKHMQPTSPKTDILGTLLVAADLFRPSPGRRNVLVIFSDMRQDMPVLDLEHPKVVSASLAISKAERERLLPDLHGIEVYVLGVDGAGKDIAYWQTLRDFWTAYFKKTGANLKTYTVLRELTGLTQ
;
A
#
# COMPACT_ATOMS: atom_id res chain seq x y z
N GLU A 1 6.50 30.51 -2.62
CA GLU A 1 6.59 29.76 -1.35
C GLU A 1 5.18 29.42 -0.89
N LEU A 2 4.94 28.19 -0.44
CA LEU A 2 3.68 27.83 0.22
C LEU A 2 3.78 28.36 1.65
N SER A 3 3.02 29.41 1.96
CA SER A 3 2.88 29.92 3.32
C SER A 3 2.16 28.87 4.18
N ASP A 4 2.69 28.55 5.36
CA ASP A 4 2.06 27.63 6.33
C ASP A 4 0.81 28.23 7.02
N ASP A 5 0.46 29.47 6.68
CA ASP A 5 -0.76 30.14 7.13
C ASP A 5 -2.00 29.61 6.37
N PRO A 6 -2.94 28.92 7.05
CA PRO A 6 -4.16 28.41 6.42
C PRO A 6 -5.14 29.52 6.02
N GLY A 7 -4.94 30.77 6.46
CA GLY A 7 -5.91 31.85 6.36
C GLY A 7 -6.85 31.88 7.57
N TYR A 8 -7.50 33.02 7.81
CA TYR A 8 -8.30 33.24 9.03
C TYR A 8 -9.48 32.26 9.14
N PHE A 9 -10.02 31.79 8.01
CA PHE A 9 -11.08 30.78 7.93
C PHE A 9 -10.62 29.49 7.25
N GLY A 10 -9.32 29.28 7.05
CA GLY A 10 -8.79 28.13 6.31
C GLY A 10 -8.92 28.26 4.78
N GLU A 11 -9.30 29.43 4.27
CA GLU A 11 -9.58 29.67 2.86
C GLU A 11 -8.35 29.48 1.98
N ARG A 12 -7.15 29.81 2.49
CA ARG A 12 -5.89 29.63 1.75
C ARG A 12 -5.54 28.15 1.64
N LEU A 13 -5.74 27.38 2.71
CA LEU A 13 -5.55 25.92 2.70
C LEU A 13 -6.52 25.25 1.72
N GLN A 14 -7.80 25.63 1.76
CA GLN A 14 -8.81 25.07 0.85
C GLN A 14 -8.49 25.41 -0.61
N ALA A 15 -8.10 26.65 -0.90
CA ALA A 15 -7.68 27.06 -2.24
C ALA A 15 -6.45 26.29 -2.72
N ALA A 16 -5.45 26.07 -1.85
CA ALA A 16 -4.26 25.28 -2.17
C ALA A 16 -4.62 23.81 -2.49
N ARG A 17 -5.50 23.19 -1.69
CA ARG A 17 -6.02 21.84 -1.96
C ARG A 17 -6.71 21.73 -3.31
N LEU A 18 -7.60 22.69 -3.62
CA LEU A 18 -8.31 22.71 -4.91
C LEU A 18 -7.34 22.87 -6.08
N ARG A 19 -6.31 23.72 -5.95
CA ARG A 19 -5.26 23.87 -6.97
C ARG A 19 -4.47 22.58 -7.16
N LEU A 20 -4.07 21.90 -6.09
CA LEU A 20 -3.38 20.61 -6.16
C LEU A 20 -4.24 19.55 -6.86
N VAL A 21 -5.53 19.45 -6.52
CA VAL A 21 -6.45 18.51 -7.17
C VAL A 21 -6.62 18.84 -8.66
N ALA A 22 -6.78 20.12 -9.01
CA ALA A 22 -6.90 20.54 -10.40
C ALA A 22 -5.64 20.23 -11.20
N ALA A 23 -4.46 20.58 -10.66
CA ALA A 23 -3.18 20.28 -11.28
C ALA A 23 -2.97 18.77 -11.44
N PHE A 24 -3.22 17.98 -10.40
CA PHE A 24 -3.10 16.52 -10.47
C PHE A 24 -4.03 15.93 -11.53
N ARG A 25 -5.31 16.33 -11.56
CA ARG A 25 -6.26 15.87 -12.58
C ARG A 25 -5.79 16.19 -13.98
N GLU A 26 -5.26 17.39 -14.19
CA GLU A 26 -4.83 17.81 -15.51
C GLU A 26 -3.58 17.07 -15.99
N HIS A 27 -2.64 16.77 -15.07
CA HIS A 27 -1.53 15.88 -15.39
C HIS A 27 -2.00 14.44 -15.63
N ALA A 28 -2.92 13.93 -14.80
CA ALA A 28 -3.41 12.56 -14.85
C ALA A 28 -4.09 12.21 -16.18
N LYS A 29 -4.76 13.17 -16.85
CA LYS A 29 -5.33 12.95 -18.19
C LYS A 29 -4.29 12.55 -19.24
N HIS A 30 -3.05 12.97 -19.06
CA HIS A 30 -1.95 12.72 -19.99
C HIS A 30 -1.02 11.60 -19.50
N MET A 31 -1.24 11.08 -18.30
CA MET A 31 -0.49 9.94 -17.79
C MET A 31 -0.98 8.67 -18.49
N GLN A 32 -0.04 7.96 -19.09
CA GLN A 32 -0.27 6.60 -19.54
C GLN A 32 0.60 5.66 -18.69
N PRO A 33 0.09 4.49 -18.29
CA PRO A 33 0.90 3.53 -17.55
C PRO A 33 2.07 3.09 -18.44
N THR A 34 3.29 3.33 -17.96
CA THR A 34 4.52 2.87 -18.61
C THR A 34 4.91 1.45 -18.17
N SER A 35 4.30 0.94 -17.09
CA SER A 35 4.33 -0.46 -16.67
C SER A 35 2.89 -0.95 -16.53
N PRO A 36 2.46 -1.98 -17.27
CA PRO A 36 1.12 -2.55 -17.14
C PRO A 36 0.98 -3.47 -15.93
N LYS A 37 2.09 -3.77 -15.24
CA LYS A 37 2.18 -4.72 -14.13
C LYS A 37 2.49 -4.02 -12.83
N THR A 38 2.05 -4.61 -11.71
CA THR A 38 2.22 -4.07 -10.36
C THR A 38 3.13 -4.97 -9.53
N ASP A 39 4.25 -4.41 -9.05
CA ASP A 39 5.21 -5.11 -8.19
C ASP A 39 5.29 -4.52 -6.77
N ILE A 40 4.27 -4.87 -5.98
CA ILE A 40 4.16 -4.57 -4.55
C ILE A 40 5.23 -5.33 -3.76
N LEU A 41 5.50 -6.60 -4.09
CA LEU A 41 6.50 -7.40 -3.39
C LEU A 41 7.92 -6.81 -3.54
N GLY A 42 8.29 -6.40 -4.76
CA GLY A 42 9.54 -5.68 -5.00
C GLY A 42 9.62 -4.37 -4.22
N THR A 43 8.51 -3.63 -4.14
CA THR A 43 8.42 -2.41 -3.31
C THR A 43 8.66 -2.70 -1.83
N LEU A 44 8.13 -3.81 -1.30
CA LEU A 44 8.32 -4.21 0.10
C LEU A 44 9.76 -4.65 0.40
N LEU A 45 10.44 -5.30 -0.56
CA LEU A 45 11.87 -5.59 -0.44
C LEU A 45 12.68 -4.30 -0.31
N VAL A 46 12.43 -3.30 -1.17
CA VAL A 46 13.08 -1.99 -1.07
C VAL A 46 12.74 -1.29 0.25
N ALA A 47 11.49 -1.39 0.72
CA ALA A 47 11.09 -0.81 2.00
C ALA A 47 11.91 -1.41 3.17
N ALA A 48 12.14 -2.72 3.19
CA ALA A 48 12.97 -3.36 4.21
C ALA A 48 14.39 -2.78 4.27
N ASP A 49 14.99 -2.53 3.11
CA ASP A 49 16.33 -1.92 3.01
C ASP A 49 16.36 -0.46 3.47
N LEU A 50 15.26 0.28 3.27
CA LEU A 50 15.11 1.67 3.69
C LEU A 50 14.86 1.81 5.19
N PHE A 51 14.07 0.90 5.78
CA PHE A 51 13.69 0.91 7.19
C PHE A 51 14.72 0.20 8.10
N ARG A 52 16.01 0.52 7.92
CA ARG A 52 17.08 -0.06 8.75
C ARG A 52 16.80 0.19 10.24
N PRO A 53 16.98 -0.83 11.10
CA PRO A 53 16.78 -0.68 12.54
C PRO A 53 17.68 0.44 13.10
N SER A 54 17.07 1.37 13.83
CA SER A 54 17.79 2.42 14.55
C SER A 54 17.15 2.61 15.92
N PRO A 55 17.94 2.66 17.02
CA PRO A 55 17.39 2.86 18.36
C PRO A 55 16.53 4.11 18.45
N GLY A 56 15.32 3.97 19.02
CA GLY A 56 14.39 5.09 19.22
C GLY A 56 13.66 5.58 17.96
N ARG A 57 13.92 5.00 16.78
CA ARG A 57 13.21 5.36 15.55
C ARG A 57 11.97 4.51 15.37
N ARG A 58 10.81 5.16 15.29
CA ARG A 58 9.56 4.52 14.85
C ARG A 58 9.55 4.42 13.32
N ASN A 59 9.44 3.21 12.80
CA ASN A 59 9.36 2.95 11.37
C ASN A 59 7.90 2.71 10.96
N VAL A 60 7.37 3.59 10.12
CA VAL A 60 5.99 3.53 9.64
C VAL A 60 6.00 3.44 8.11
N LEU A 61 5.38 2.40 7.58
CA LEU A 61 5.13 2.22 6.15
C LEU A 61 3.63 2.40 5.88
N VAL A 62 3.30 3.40 5.07
CA VAL A 62 1.93 3.62 4.58
C VAL A 62 1.87 3.24 3.10
N ILE A 63 0.97 2.33 2.76
CA ILE A 63 0.78 1.80 1.42
C ILE A 63 -0.60 2.24 0.92
N PHE A 64 -0.62 3.02 -0.16
CA PHE A 64 -1.84 3.35 -0.90
C PHE A 64 -1.90 2.48 -2.16
N SER A 65 -2.66 1.40 -2.09
CA SER A 65 -2.75 0.42 -3.18
C SER A 65 -4.02 -0.39 -3.08
N ASP A 66 -4.53 -0.85 -4.23
CA ASP A 66 -5.56 -1.88 -4.28
C ASP A 66 -5.06 -3.25 -3.79
N MET A 67 -3.75 -3.39 -3.60
CA MET A 67 -3.02 -4.59 -3.16
C MET A 67 -3.04 -5.74 -4.16
N ARG A 68 -3.27 -5.45 -5.43
CA ARG A 68 -3.35 -6.47 -6.49
C ARG A 68 -1.99 -6.65 -7.15
N GLN A 69 -1.18 -7.59 -6.63
CA GLN A 69 0.11 -7.95 -7.22
C GLN A 69 -0.09 -8.61 -8.59
N ASP A 70 0.57 -8.08 -9.62
CA ASP A 70 0.59 -8.65 -10.96
C ASP A 70 2.04 -8.82 -11.44
N MET A 71 2.69 -9.89 -11.00
CA MET A 71 3.99 -10.29 -11.51
C MET A 71 4.02 -11.78 -11.86
N PRO A 72 4.81 -12.22 -12.87
CA PRO A 72 4.88 -13.63 -13.23
C PRO A 72 5.24 -14.55 -12.05
N VAL A 73 6.08 -14.05 -11.14
CA VAL A 73 6.50 -14.79 -9.93
C VAL A 73 5.37 -14.97 -8.93
N LEU A 74 4.42 -14.04 -8.81
CA LEU A 74 3.22 -14.19 -8.01
C LEU A 74 2.13 -13.28 -8.56
N ASP A 75 1.06 -13.88 -9.05
CA ASP A 75 -0.10 -13.18 -9.60
C ASP A 75 -1.27 -13.36 -8.64
N LEU A 76 -1.74 -12.25 -8.09
CA LEU A 76 -2.94 -12.14 -7.26
C LEU A 76 -4.06 -11.41 -8.00
N GLU A 77 -3.77 -10.82 -9.15
CA GLU A 77 -4.64 -9.94 -9.92
C GLU A 77 -5.68 -10.72 -10.71
N HIS A 78 -5.24 -11.76 -11.42
CA HIS A 78 -6.07 -12.48 -12.38
C HIS A 78 -6.87 -13.66 -11.82
N PRO A 79 -6.37 -14.44 -10.83
CA PRO A 79 -7.12 -15.57 -10.29
C PRO A 79 -8.48 -15.16 -9.72
N LYS A 80 -9.49 -16.05 -9.82
CA LYS A 80 -10.80 -15.84 -9.17
C LYS A 80 -10.71 -15.94 -7.64
N VAL A 81 -9.83 -16.81 -7.15
CA VAL A 81 -9.62 -17.07 -5.72
C VAL A 81 -8.13 -17.20 -5.50
N VAL A 82 -7.61 -16.53 -4.47
CA VAL A 82 -6.21 -16.61 -4.07
C VAL A 82 -6.06 -17.67 -2.98
N SER A 83 -5.32 -18.74 -3.24
CA SER A 83 -4.94 -19.65 -2.15
C SER A 83 -3.81 -19.02 -1.33
N ALA A 84 -4.14 -18.45 -0.16
CA ALA A 84 -3.16 -17.79 0.69
C ALA A 84 -1.98 -18.71 1.05
N SER A 85 -2.24 -19.97 1.40
CA SER A 85 -1.18 -20.93 1.75
C SER A 85 -0.23 -21.23 0.57
N LEU A 86 -0.77 -21.46 -0.63
CA LEU A 86 0.04 -21.73 -1.82
C LEU A 86 0.82 -20.48 -2.26
N ALA A 87 0.18 -19.32 -2.24
CA ALA A 87 0.79 -18.04 -2.60
C ALA A 87 1.92 -17.67 -1.63
N ILE A 88 1.71 -17.85 -0.32
CA ILE A 88 2.75 -17.65 0.70
C ILE A 88 3.90 -18.63 0.51
N SER A 89 3.61 -19.92 0.32
CA SER A 89 4.65 -20.92 0.07
C SER A 89 5.47 -20.60 -1.19
N LYS A 90 4.82 -20.04 -2.23
CA LYS A 90 5.50 -19.55 -3.42
C LYS A 90 6.40 -18.35 -3.09
N ALA A 91 5.88 -17.35 -2.40
CA ALA A 91 6.67 -16.19 -1.97
C ALA A 91 7.90 -16.59 -1.13
N GLU A 92 7.78 -17.58 -0.25
CA GLU A 92 8.90 -18.12 0.53
C GLU A 92 9.98 -18.75 -0.34
N ARG A 93 9.60 -19.67 -1.24
CA ARG A 93 10.56 -20.34 -2.14
C ARG A 93 11.32 -19.34 -3.01
N GLU A 94 10.62 -18.30 -3.46
CA GLU A 94 11.17 -17.25 -4.32
C GLU A 94 11.88 -16.13 -3.52
N ARG A 95 11.98 -16.27 -2.19
CA ARG A 95 12.62 -15.29 -1.27
C ARG A 95 12.01 -13.90 -1.35
N LEU A 96 10.69 -13.82 -1.54
CA LEU A 96 9.91 -12.59 -1.62
C LEU A 96 9.28 -12.20 -0.28
N LEU A 97 9.80 -12.72 0.83
CA LEU A 97 9.40 -12.32 2.18
C LEU A 97 10.54 -11.50 2.81
N PRO A 98 10.52 -10.16 2.71
CA PRO A 98 11.47 -9.33 3.42
C PRO A 98 11.31 -9.44 4.94
N ASP A 99 12.37 -9.11 5.66
CA ASP A 99 12.29 -8.83 7.08
C ASP A 99 11.70 -7.42 7.28
N LEU A 100 10.49 -7.36 7.82
CA LEU A 100 9.78 -6.12 8.16
C LEU A 100 9.55 -6.00 9.68
N HIS A 101 10.33 -6.73 10.51
CA HIS A 101 10.18 -6.68 11.96
C HIS A 101 10.27 -5.25 12.50
N GLY A 102 9.32 -4.90 13.38
CA GLY A 102 9.28 -3.59 14.02
C GLY A 102 8.76 -2.46 13.14
N ILE A 103 8.38 -2.72 11.88
CA ILE A 103 7.74 -1.74 10.99
C ILE A 103 6.23 -1.78 11.22
N GLU A 104 5.63 -0.62 11.49
CA GLU A 104 4.18 -0.46 11.49
C GLU A 104 3.67 -0.27 10.07
N VAL A 105 2.80 -1.15 9.60
CA VAL A 105 2.28 -1.12 8.22
C VAL A 105 0.81 -0.72 8.22
N TYR A 106 0.50 0.30 7.42
CA TYR A 106 -0.85 0.79 7.17
C TYR A 106 -1.16 0.62 5.70
N VAL A 107 -2.11 -0.26 5.37
CA VAL A 107 -2.54 -0.52 4.00
C VAL A 107 -3.92 0.08 3.78
N LEU A 108 -4.00 0.99 2.82
CA LEU A 108 -5.14 1.87 2.59
C LEU A 108 -5.56 1.83 1.12
N GLY A 109 -6.86 1.98 0.90
CA GLY A 109 -7.43 1.97 -0.44
C GLY A 109 -7.39 0.59 -1.11
N VAL A 110 -7.36 -0.49 -0.32
CA VAL A 110 -7.46 -1.86 -0.82
C VAL A 110 -8.73 -1.97 -1.67
N ASP A 111 -8.61 -2.53 -2.86
CA ASP A 111 -9.71 -2.59 -3.79
C ASP A 111 -9.70 -3.91 -4.57
N GLY A 112 -10.88 -4.40 -4.88
CA GLY A 112 -11.17 -5.54 -5.74
C GLY A 112 -12.29 -5.18 -6.71
N ALA A 113 -12.32 -3.93 -7.17
CA ALA A 113 -13.25 -3.47 -8.19
C ALA A 113 -13.30 -4.45 -9.38
N GLY A 114 -14.51 -4.84 -9.76
CA GLY A 114 -14.75 -5.84 -10.80
C GLY A 114 -14.54 -7.30 -10.36
N LYS A 115 -14.32 -7.58 -9.07
CA LYS A 115 -14.16 -8.92 -8.49
C LYS A 115 -15.28 -9.25 -7.51
N ASP A 116 -15.46 -10.54 -7.25
CA ASP A 116 -16.46 -11.05 -6.29
C ASP A 116 -15.95 -11.03 -4.83
N ILE A 117 -16.87 -11.19 -3.87
CA ILE A 117 -16.55 -11.15 -2.44
C ILE A 117 -15.53 -12.23 -2.05
N ALA A 118 -15.55 -13.39 -2.70
CA ALA A 118 -14.63 -14.48 -2.40
C ALA A 118 -13.18 -14.08 -2.74
N TYR A 119 -12.97 -13.45 -3.89
CA TYR A 119 -11.69 -12.85 -4.26
C TYR A 119 -11.20 -11.89 -3.18
N TRP A 120 -12.04 -10.95 -2.74
CA TRP A 120 -11.69 -9.96 -1.71
C TRP A 120 -11.24 -10.61 -0.39
N GLN A 121 -11.96 -11.63 0.07
CA GLN A 121 -11.61 -12.37 1.28
C GLN A 121 -10.24 -13.02 1.13
N THR A 122 -10.04 -13.72 0.01
CA THR A 122 -8.77 -14.41 -0.22
C THR A 122 -7.57 -13.50 -0.44
N LEU A 123 -7.77 -12.33 -1.05
CA LEU A 123 -6.73 -11.30 -1.18
C LEU A 123 -6.33 -10.77 0.20
N ARG A 124 -7.31 -10.47 1.07
CA ARG A 124 -7.06 -10.05 2.45
C ARG A 124 -6.33 -11.14 3.25
N ASP A 125 -6.76 -12.38 3.12
CA ASP A 125 -6.16 -13.52 3.82
C ASP A 125 -4.68 -13.68 3.43
N PHE A 126 -4.38 -13.56 2.14
CA PHE A 126 -3.00 -13.57 1.66
C PHE A 126 -2.18 -12.44 2.29
N TRP A 127 -2.59 -11.17 2.18
CA TRP A 127 -1.78 -10.05 2.66
C TRP A 127 -1.64 -10.04 4.18
N THR A 128 -2.69 -10.42 4.92
CA THR A 128 -2.61 -10.55 6.38
C THR A 128 -1.61 -11.62 6.78
N ALA A 129 -1.63 -12.78 6.10
CA ALA A 129 -0.65 -13.84 6.32
C ALA A 129 0.77 -13.44 5.90
N TYR A 130 0.90 -12.71 4.79
CA TYR A 130 2.16 -12.20 4.26
C TYR A 130 2.83 -11.28 5.28
N PHE A 131 2.14 -10.22 5.70
CA PHE A 131 2.71 -9.26 6.67
C PHE A 131 3.05 -9.94 8.00
N LYS A 132 2.19 -10.85 8.47
CA LYS A 132 2.48 -11.65 9.68
C LYS A 132 3.78 -12.45 9.53
N LYS A 133 4.03 -13.09 8.38
CA LYS A 133 5.26 -13.86 8.15
C LYS A 133 6.51 -12.98 8.00
N THR A 134 6.38 -11.77 7.47
CA THR A 134 7.49 -10.80 7.38
C THR A 134 7.85 -10.16 8.73
N GLY A 135 7.07 -10.39 9.79
CA GLY A 135 7.29 -9.77 11.10
C GLY A 135 6.75 -8.35 11.24
N ALA A 136 6.10 -7.83 10.20
CA ALA A 136 5.47 -6.52 10.20
C ALA A 136 4.34 -6.41 11.24
N ASN A 137 4.19 -5.24 11.84
CA ASN A 137 3.05 -4.89 12.66
C ASN A 137 1.96 -4.27 11.78
N LEU A 138 1.10 -5.11 11.19
CA LEU A 138 0.00 -4.65 10.36
C LEU A 138 -1.07 -3.95 11.22
N LYS A 139 -1.13 -2.62 11.15
CA LYS A 139 -2.06 -1.79 11.93
C LYS A 139 -3.41 -1.64 11.25
N THR A 140 -3.43 -1.59 9.92
CA THR A 140 -4.65 -1.36 9.16
C THR A 140 -4.55 -2.03 7.79
N TYR A 141 -5.64 -2.63 7.35
CA TYR A 141 -5.84 -3.13 6.00
C TYR A 141 -7.29 -2.84 5.59
N THR A 142 -7.51 -1.77 4.83
CA THR A 142 -8.85 -1.21 4.62
C THR A 142 -9.05 -0.65 3.21
N VAL A 143 -10.31 -0.64 2.79
CA VAL A 143 -10.75 0.01 1.54
C VAL A 143 -10.78 1.53 1.65
N LEU A 144 -10.80 2.04 2.88
CA LEU A 144 -10.76 3.47 3.16
C LEU A 144 -9.35 4.02 2.89
N ARG A 145 -9.26 5.31 2.56
CA ARG A 145 -7.98 6.00 2.31
C ARG A 145 -7.55 6.88 3.47
N GLU A 146 -8.24 6.76 4.60
CA GLU A 146 -8.02 7.57 5.80
C GLU A 146 -7.06 6.85 6.75
N LEU A 147 -6.03 7.57 7.18
CA LEU A 147 -5.13 7.13 8.23
C LEU A 147 -5.79 7.38 9.59
N THR A 148 -6.33 6.33 10.18
CA THR A 148 -6.82 6.37 11.56
C THR A 148 -5.74 5.89 12.53
N GLY A 149 -5.57 6.59 13.65
CA GLY A 149 -4.69 6.13 14.73
C GLY A 149 -3.18 6.35 14.53
N LEU A 150 -2.76 7.17 13.56
CA LEU A 150 -1.37 7.64 13.49
C LEU A 150 -1.16 8.79 14.48
N THR A 151 -1.17 8.50 15.79
CA THR A 151 -0.75 9.48 16.80
C THR A 151 0.77 9.54 16.83
N GLN A 152 1.34 10.75 16.86
CA GLN A 152 2.78 11.01 16.90
C GLN A 152 3.43 10.39 18.14
#